data_AF-A0ABD0PP05-F1
#
_entry.id   AF-A0ABD0PP05-F1
#
_cell.length_a   1.000
_cell.length_b   1.000
_cell.length_c   1.000
_cell.angle_alpha   90.00
_cell.angle_beta   90.00
_cell.angle_gamma   90.00
#
_symmetry.space_group_name_H-M   'P 1'
#
loop_
_entity.id
_entity.type
_entity.pdbx_description
1 polymer ?
#
loop_
_entity_poly.entity_id
_entity_poly.type
_entity_poly.pdbx_seq_one_letter_code
_entity_poly.pdbx_strand_id
1 'polypeptide(L)' 'VRWSDIGGMEEVKLALKQAVEWPLRHPEAFSRLGITPPKGVLLYGPPGCSKTMIAKALANESQLNFLSIK' A
#
# COMPACT_ATOMS: atom_id res chain seq x y z
N VAL A 1 -3.88 -13.63 2.12
CA VAL A 1 -3.72 -13.02 0.78
C VAL A 1 -2.36 -12.36 0.77
N ARG A 2 -1.47 -12.83 -0.10
CA ARG A 2 -0.13 -12.32 -0.32
C ARG A 2 -0.06 -11.56 -1.64
N TRP A 3 1.03 -10.84 -1.90
CA TRP A 3 1.24 -10.22 -3.22
C TRP A 3 1.25 -11.24 -4.36
N SER A 4 1.67 -12.48 -4.06
CA SER A 4 1.67 -13.61 -5.00
C SER A 4 0.27 -14.03 -5.46
N ASP A 5 -0.75 -13.75 -4.65
CA ASP A 5 -2.13 -14.16 -4.95
C ASP A 5 -2.82 -13.18 -5.91
N ILE A 6 -2.17 -12.04 -6.21
CA ILE A 6 -2.67 -10.98 -7.08
C ILE A 6 -1.85 -10.98 -8.37
N GLY A 7 -2.45 -11.46 -9.45
CA GLY A 7 -1.82 -11.41 -10.77
C GLY A 7 -1.72 -9.99 -11.32
N GLY A 8 -0.55 -9.61 -11.84
CA GLY A 8 -0.32 -8.32 -12.50
C GLY A 8 -0.37 -7.11 -11.56
N MET A 9 -0.77 -5.95 -12.10
CA MET A 9 -0.88 -4.67 -11.37
C MET A 9 0.43 -4.20 -10.72
N GLU A 10 1.58 -4.55 -11.30
CA GLU A 10 2.89 -4.28 -10.70
C GLU A 10 3.13 -2.79 -10.40
N GLU A 11 2.66 -1.88 -11.26
CA GLU A 11 2.72 -0.44 -11.00
C GLU A 11 1.92 -0.03 -9.75
N VAL A 12 0.72 -0.59 -9.58
CA VAL A 12 -0.13 -0.30 -8.42
C VAL A 12 0.47 -0.90 -7.15
N LYS A 13 1.00 -2.14 -7.23
CA LYS A 13 1.71 -2.77 -6.12
C LYS A 13 2.91 -1.94 -5.69
N LEU A 14 3.70 -1.45 -6.65
CA LEU A 14 4.85 -0.60 -6.40
C LEU A 14 4.43 0.73 -5.76
N ALA A 15 3.43 1.41 -6.33
CA ALA A 15 2.93 2.68 -5.78
C ALA A 15 2.42 2.53 -4.34
N LEU A 16 1.73 1.44 -4.02
CA LEU A 16 1.27 1.14 -2.66
C LEU A 16 2.43 0.89 -1.70
N LYS A 17 3.46 0.14 -2.10
CA LYS A 17 4.68 -0.06 -1.30
C LYS A 17 5.41 1.26 -1.07
N GLN A 18 5.53 2.11 -2.08
CA GLN A 18 6.15 3.42 -1.94
C GLN A 18 5.36 4.34 -1.01
N ALA A 19 4.03 4.28 -1.06
CA ALA A 19 3.17 5.11 -0.22
C ALA A 19 3.13 4.64 1.24
N VAL A 20 3.21 3.33 1.51
CA VAL A 20 3.02 2.78 2.86
C VAL A 20 4.32 2.24 3.45
N GLU A 21 5.05 1.42 2.72
CA GLU A 21 6.21 0.70 3.22
C GLU A 21 7.47 1.58 3.32
N TRP A 22 7.69 2.48 2.35
CA TRP A 22 8.87 3.36 2.37
C TRP A 22 8.88 4.37 3.52
N PRO A 23 7.78 5.08 3.85
CA PRO A 23 7.75 5.95 5.03
C PRO A 23 8.05 5.21 6.33
N LEU A 24 7.60 3.95 6.44
CA LEU A 24 7.81 3.11 7.62
C LEU A 24 9.24 2.58 7.72
N ARG A 25 9.84 2.18 6.59
CA ARG A 25 11.20 1.62 6.55
C ARG A 25 12.29 2.69 6.54
N HIS A 26 12.03 3.87 5.97
CA HIS A 26 13.02 4.92 5.77
C HIS A 26 12.58 6.30 6.30
N PRO A 27 12.11 6.42 7.56
CA PRO A 27 11.62 7.69 8.09
C PRO A 27 12.69 8.80 8.08
N GLU A 28 13.96 8.44 8.27
CA GLU A 28 15.09 9.37 8.22
C GLU A 28 15.28 10.00 6.83
N ALA A 29 15.05 9.24 5.75
CA ALA A 29 15.17 9.76 4.40
C ALA A 29 14.10 10.82 4.12
N PHE A 30 12.86 10.59 4.57
CA PHE A 30 11.77 11.56 4.46
C PHE A 30 12.06 12.83 5.26
N SER A 31 12.59 12.70 6.48
CA SER A 31 12.99 13.83 7.33
C SER A 31 14.12 14.64 6.68
N ARG A 32 15.16 13.98 6.17
CA ARG A 32 16.31 14.62 5.50
C ARG A 32 15.91 15.36 4.22
N LEU A 33 14.96 14.82 3.47
CA LEU A 33 14.47 15.43 2.24
C LEU A 33 13.40 16.51 2.51
N GLY A 34 12.92 16.64 3.74
CA GLY A 34 11.83 17.55 4.09
C GLY A 34 10.49 17.17 3.45
N ILE A 35 10.33 15.92 3.02
CA ILE A 35 9.14 15.44 2.31
C ILE A 35 8.17 14.87 3.34
N THR A 36 6.92 15.34 3.30
CA THR A 36 5.86 14.77 4.14
C THR A 36 5.39 13.45 3.53
N PRO A 37 5.40 12.33 4.28
CA PRO A 37 4.90 11.06 3.76
C PRO A 37 3.40 11.14 3.45
N PRO A 38 2.92 10.39 2.45
CA PRO A 38 1.50 10.35 2.12
C PRO A 38 0.69 9.78 3.29
N LYS A 39 -0.39 10.48 3.67
CA LYS A 39 -1.23 10.10 4.81
C LYS A 39 -2.28 9.04 4.49
N GLY A 40 -2.53 8.76 3.21
CA GLY A 40 -3.52 7.80 2.76
C GLY A 40 -3.46 7.58 1.25
N VAL A 41 -4.05 6.48 0.81
CA VAL A 41 -4.15 6.10 -0.61
C VAL A 41 -5.61 5.87 -0.98
N LEU A 42 -6.04 6.41 -2.11
CA LEU A 42 -7.37 6.17 -2.67
C LEU A 42 -7.28 5.16 -3.82
N LEU A 43 -7.89 3.99 -3.64
CA LEU A 43 -8.02 2.99 -4.70
C LEU A 43 -9.35 3.15 -5.42
N TYR A 44 -9.33 3.55 -6.69
CA TYR A 44 -10.54 3.76 -7.50
C TYR A 44 -10.54 2.92 -8.79
N GLY A 45 -11.70 2.80 -9.42
CA GLY A 45 -11.88 2.12 -10.71
C GLY A 45 -13.10 1.19 -10.74
N PRO A 46 -13.38 0.53 -11.87
CA PRO A 46 -14.56 -0.32 -12.03
C PRO A 46 -14.57 -1.52 -11.05
N PRO A 47 -15.76 -2.09 -10.77
CA PRO A 47 -15.87 -3.30 -9.95
C PRO A 47 -15.12 -4.46 -10.61
N GLY A 48 -14.49 -5.34 -9.81
CA GLY A 48 -13.74 -6.49 -10.31
C GLY A 48 -12.21 -6.29 -10.42
N CYS A 49 -11.68 -5.07 -10.27
CA CYS A 49 -10.22 -4.83 -10.31
C CYS A 49 -9.48 -5.12 -8.98
N SER A 50 -9.90 -6.11 -8.20
CA SER A 50 -9.18 -6.59 -7.01
C SER A 50 -8.77 -5.56 -5.94
N LYS A 51 -9.37 -4.36 -5.89
CA LYS A 51 -9.05 -3.28 -4.94
C LYS A 51 -9.13 -3.71 -3.46
N THR A 52 -10.15 -4.48 -3.11
CA THR A 52 -10.28 -5.00 -1.74
C THR A 52 -9.22 -6.07 -1.43
N MET A 53 -8.84 -6.86 -2.43
CA MET A 53 -7.84 -7.92 -2.28
C MET A 53 -6.43 -7.34 -2.15
N ILE A 54 -6.10 -6.28 -2.91
CA ILE A 54 -4.80 -5.60 -2.85
C ILE A 54 -4.59 -4.89 -1.52
N ALA A 55 -5.63 -4.26 -0.96
CA ALA A 55 -5.58 -3.66 0.37
C ALA A 55 -5.28 -4.70 1.47
N LYS A 56 -5.94 -5.88 1.39
CA LYS A 56 -5.70 -6.99 2.32
C LYS A 56 -4.31 -7.60 2.18
N ALA A 57 -3.81 -7.72 0.95
CA ALA A 57 -2.46 -8.24 0.68
C ALA A 57 -1.39 -7.29 1.21
N LEU A 58 -1.53 -5.98 0.94
CA LEU A 58 -0.63 -4.95 1.46
C LEU A 58 -0.54 -5.00 2.98
N ALA A 59 -1.67 -5.07 3.68
CA ALA A 59 -1.65 -5.09 5.14
C ALA A 59 -0.99 -6.35 5.71
N ASN A 60 -1.17 -7.51 5.06
CA ASN A 60 -0.52 -8.77 5.44
C ASN A 60 1.01 -8.68 5.27
N GLU A 61 1.46 -8.11 4.15
CA GLU A 61 2.87 -8.04 3.76
C GLU A 61 3.64 -6.97 4.53
N SER A 62 3.00 -5.84 4.82
CA SER A 62 3.60 -4.77 5.64
C SER A 62 3.58 -5.07 7.14
N GLN A 63 3.02 -6.22 7.57
CA GLN A 63 2.82 -6.58 8.98
C GLN A 63 2.11 -5.49 9.80
N LEU A 64 1.22 -4.74 9.15
CA LEU A 64 0.46 -3.66 9.78
C LEU A 64 -0.89 -4.16 10.28
N ASN A 65 -1.42 -3.47 11.29
CA ASN A 65 -2.79 -3.70 11.73
C ASN A 65 -3.77 -3.27 10.65
N PHE A 66 -4.53 -4.23 10.11
CA PHE A 66 -5.60 -3.96 9.15
C PHE A 66 -6.93 -3.72 9.87
N LEU A 67 -7.43 -2.49 9.83
CA LEU A 67 -8.74 -2.13 10.35
C LEU A 67 -9.73 -1.96 9.19
N SER A 68 -10.65 -2.93 9.04
CA SER A 68 -11.74 -2.83 8.06
C SER A 68 -12.94 -2.18 8.73
N ILE A 69 -13.18 -0.90 8.46
CA ILE A 69 -14.40 -0.20 8.87
C ILE A 69 -15.43 -0.40 7.77
N LYS A 70 -16.64 -0.86 8.13
CA LYS A 70 -17.72 -1.23 7.20
C LYS A 70 -18.76 -0.12 7.13
#